data_AF-B7RMN2-F1
#
_entry.id   AF-B7RMN2-F1
#
_cell.length_a   1.000
_cell.length_b   1.000
_cell.length_c   1.000
_cell.angle_alpha   90.00
_cell.angle_beta   90.00
_cell.angle_gamma   90.00
#
_symmetry.space_group_name_H-M   'P 1'
#
loop_
_entity.id
_entity.type
_entity.pdbx_description
1 polymer ?
#
loop_
_entity_poly.entity_id
_entity_poly.type
_entity_poly.pdbx_seq_one_letter_code
_entity_poly.pdbx_strand_id
1 'polypeptide(L)'
;MKKAIEKKDLGPLLEALHENRKLWRTLALNVSQSDNGLPEELRARLYYLSEFTNHHTSEVIRNKISAIPLVEVNTAILRGLKTEGAMQ
;
A
#
# COMPACT_ATOMS: atom_id res chain seq x y z
N MET A 1 2.34 -5.18 9.70
CA MET A 1 3.63 -4.76 9.11
C MET A 1 4.55 -4.06 10.13
N LYS A 2 4.28 -2.82 10.58
CA LYS A 2 5.14 -2.08 11.54
C LYS A 2 5.59 -2.91 12.75
N LYS A 3 4.65 -3.53 13.47
CA LYS A 3 4.96 -4.40 14.63
C LYS A 3 5.89 -5.58 14.29
N ALA A 4 5.76 -6.16 13.10
CA ALA A 4 6.61 -7.27 12.66
C ALA A 4 8.04 -6.81 12.37
N ILE A 5 8.20 -5.60 11.80
CA ILE A 5 9.50 -4.96 11.59
C ILE A 5 10.18 -4.67 12.94
N GLU A 6 9.46 -4.06 13.89
CA GLU A 6 9.98 -3.71 15.22
C GLU A 6 10.45 -4.95 16.00
N LYS A 7 9.69 -6.05 15.89
CA LYS A 7 10.03 -7.34 16.51
C LYS A 7 11.05 -8.16 15.72
N LYS A 8 11.45 -7.71 14.52
CA LYS A 8 12.32 -8.43 13.58
C LYS A 8 11.81 -9.86 13.27
N ASP A 9 10.48 -10.01 13.18
CA ASP A 9 9.83 -11.30 12.99
C ASP A 9 9.50 -11.53 11.51
N LEU A 10 10.16 -12.50 10.89
CA LEU A 10 10.08 -12.73 9.44
C LEU A 10 8.73 -13.32 9.01
N GLY A 11 8.17 -14.26 9.76
CA GLY A 11 6.91 -14.93 9.39
C GLY A 11 5.74 -13.94 9.29
N PRO A 12 5.42 -13.23 10.38
CA PRO A 12 4.41 -12.17 10.38
C PRO A 12 4.73 -11.00 9.45
N LEU A 13 6.01 -10.73 9.15
CA LEU A 13 6.37 -9.74 8.15
C LEU A 13 5.95 -10.19 6.74
N LEU A 14 6.24 -11.44 6.37
CA LEU A 14 5.84 -12.00 5.07
C LEU A 14 4.32 -12.02 4.90
N GLU A 15 3.59 -12.41 5.95
CA GLU A 15 2.12 -12.37 5.94
C GLU A 15 1.60 -10.93 5.78
N ALA A 16 2.15 -9.98 6.53
CA ALA A 16 1.74 -8.58 6.41
C ALA A 16 2.08 -7.96 5.04
N LEU A 17 3.17 -8.38 4.40
CA LEU A 17 3.55 -7.96 3.05
C LEU A 17 2.58 -8.54 2.00
N HIS A 18 2.20 -9.82 2.16
CA HIS A 18 1.23 -10.46 1.28
C HIS A 18 -0.12 -9.74 1.33
N GLU A 19 -0.65 -9.50 2.53
CA GLU A 19 -1.93 -8.81 2.70
C GLU A 19 -1.88 -7.36 2.18
N ASN A 20 -0.76 -6.65 2.39
CA ASN A 20 -0.62 -5.31 1.86
C ASN A 20 -0.61 -5.29 0.33
N ARG A 21 0.12 -6.20 -0.31
CA ARG A 21 0.12 -6.33 -1.77
C ARG A 21 -1.27 -6.69 -2.32
N LYS A 22 -1.99 -7.58 -1.64
CA LYS A 22 -3.35 -8.00 -2.03
C LYS A 22 -4.34 -6.83 -1.97
N LEU A 23 -4.27 -6.02 -0.92
CA LEU A 23 -5.06 -4.79 -0.79
C LEU A 23 -4.82 -3.85 -1.97
N TRP A 24 -3.56 -3.51 -2.22
CA TRP A 24 -3.19 -2.58 -3.30
C TRP A 24 -3.56 -3.12 -4.69
N ARG A 25 -3.41 -4.43 -4.95
CA ARG A 25 -3.88 -5.03 -6.21
C ARG A 25 -5.39 -4.90 -6.40
N THR A 26 -6.15 -5.09 -5.32
CA THR A 26 -7.62 -4.96 -5.37
C THR A 26 -8.01 -3.51 -5.65
N LEU A 27 -7.32 -2.55 -5.02
CA LEU A 27 -7.53 -1.13 -5.28
C LEU A 27 -7.19 -0.76 -6.72
N ALA A 28 -6.04 -1.21 -7.24
CA ALA A 28 -5.63 -0.98 -8.63
C ALA A 28 -6.70 -1.46 -9.63
N LEU A 29 -7.23 -2.67 -9.42
CA LEU A 29 -8.30 -3.23 -10.25
C LEU A 29 -9.59 -2.40 -10.19
N ASN A 30 -9.93 -1.86 -9.01
CA ASN A 30 -11.12 -1.04 -8.85
C ASN A 30 -10.97 0.34 -9.50
N VAL A 31 -9.81 1.00 -9.35
CA VAL A 31 -9.56 2.33 -9.93
C VAL A 31 -9.26 2.28 -11.43
N SER A 32 -8.97 1.09 -11.98
CA SER A 32 -8.83 0.90 -13.43
C SER A 32 -10.16 0.78 -14.18
N GLN A 33 -11.28 0.61 -13.46
CA GLN A 33 -12.59 0.51 -14.11
C GLN A 33 -13.05 1.88 -14.62
N SER A 34 -13.67 1.90 -15.80
CA SER A 34 -14.15 3.14 -16.42
C SER A 34 -15.30 3.79 -15.65
N ASP A 35 -16.03 3.03 -14.85
CA ASP A 35 -17.15 3.48 -14.01
C ASP A 35 -16.72 3.93 -12.61
N ASN A 36 -15.41 3.92 -12.31
CA ASN A 36 -14.89 4.41 -11.03
C ASN A 36 -15.11 5.93 -10.91
N GLY A 37 -15.81 6.36 -9.85
CA GLY A 37 -16.21 7.75 -9.64
C GLY A 37 -15.11 8.71 -9.19
N LEU A 38 -13.85 8.26 -9.06
CA LEU A 38 -12.74 9.13 -8.71
C LEU A 38 -12.21 9.92 -9.93
N PRO A 39 -11.69 11.14 -9.75
CA PRO A 39 -11.02 11.88 -10.82
C PRO A 39 -9.88 11.07 -11.44
N GLU A 40 -9.69 11.19 -12.75
CA GLU A 40 -8.69 10.42 -13.50
C GLU A 40 -7.28 10.53 -12.90
N GLU A 41 -6.87 11.73 -12.53
CA GLU A 41 -5.58 11.98 -11.92
C GLU A 41 -5.41 11.22 -10.58
N LEU A 42 -6.46 11.16 -9.76
CA LEU A 42 -6.42 10.43 -8.50
C LEU A 42 -6.32 8.92 -8.75
N ARG A 43 -7.07 8.39 -9.71
CA ARG A 43 -6.97 6.97 -10.11
C ARG A 43 -5.55 6.64 -10.58
N ALA A 44 -4.94 7.49 -11.40
CA ALA A 44 -3.57 7.31 -11.88
C ALA A 44 -2.54 7.30 -10.73
N ARG A 45 -2.67 8.21 -9.76
CA ARG A 45 -1.81 8.26 -8.57
C ARG A 45 -1.96 7.00 -7.70
N LEU A 46 -3.20 6.53 -7.49
CA LEU A 46 -3.48 5.29 -6.73
C LEU A 46 -2.95 4.05 -7.45
N TYR A 47 -3.06 4.01 -8.77
CA TYR A 47 -2.47 2.95 -9.59
C TYR A 47 -0.93 2.92 -9.44
N TYR A 48 -0.28 4.08 -9.54
CA TYR A 48 1.17 4.19 -9.35
C TYR A 48 1.63 3.70 -7.96
N LEU A 49 0.91 4.05 -6.90
CA LEU A 49 1.20 3.54 -5.55
C LEU A 49 1.02 2.02 -5.43
N SER A 50 0.06 1.46 -6.18
CA SER A 50 -0.13 0.01 -6.24
C SER A 50 1.06 -0.68 -6.89
N GLU A 51 1.56 -0.14 -8.00
CA GLU A 51 2.75 -0.63 -8.70
C GLU A 51 4.00 -0.53 -7.83
N PHE A 52 4.21 0.62 -7.18
CA PHE A 52 5.29 0.80 -6.20
C PHE A 52 5.22 -0.26 -5.10
N THR A 53 4.04 -0.47 -4.50
CA THR A 53 3.86 -1.45 -3.42
C THR A 53 4.20 -2.86 -3.91
N ASN A 54 3.73 -3.23 -5.11
CA ASN A 54 3.99 -4.54 -5.69
C ASN A 54 5.50 -4.77 -5.91
N HIS A 55 6.16 -3.80 -6.54
CA HIS A 55 7.60 -3.82 -6.81
C HIS A 55 8.41 -3.89 -5.52
N HIS A 56 8.21 -2.93 -4.61
CA HIS A 56 8.98 -2.84 -3.35
C HIS A 56 8.77 -4.06 -2.46
N THR A 57 7.56 -4.63 -2.42
CA THR A 57 7.33 -5.88 -1.69
C THR A 57 8.18 -7.04 -2.24
N SER A 58 8.40 -7.10 -3.56
CA SER A 58 9.23 -8.15 -4.17
C SER A 58 10.68 -7.98 -3.77
N GLU A 59 11.16 -6.74 -3.75
CA GLU A 59 12.51 -6.39 -3.33
C GLU A 59 12.74 -6.70 -1.86
N VAL A 60 11.78 -6.41 -0.98
CA VAL A 60 11.86 -6.77 0.45
C VAL A 60 12.01 -8.28 0.63
N ILE A 61 11.24 -9.07 -0.11
CA ILE A 61 11.26 -10.54 0.00
C ILE A 61 12.55 -11.13 -0.59
N ARG A 62 12.97 -10.67 -1.78
CA ARG A 62 14.11 -11.23 -2.52
C ARG A 62 15.45 -10.72 -2.01
N ASN A 63 15.57 -9.40 -1.89
CA ASN A 63 16.82 -8.69 -1.63
C ASN A 63 16.97 -8.28 -0.16
N LYS A 64 16.01 -8.66 0.70
CA LYS A 64 16.00 -8.38 2.14
C LYS A 64 16.16 -6.89 2.47
N ILE A 65 15.65 -6.01 1.61
CA ILE A 65 15.62 -4.57 1.86
C ILE A 65 14.53 -4.21 2.88
N SER A 66 14.56 -2.98 3.38
CA SER A 66 13.61 -2.51 4.39
C SER A 66 12.17 -2.40 3.86
N ALA A 67 11.21 -2.85 4.67
CA ALA A 67 9.76 -2.66 4.44
C ALA A 67 9.21 -1.32 4.96
N ILE A 68 10.07 -0.47 5.55
CA ILE A 68 9.66 0.85 6.09
C ILE A 68 8.94 1.72 5.05
N PRO A 69 9.40 1.84 3.78
CA PRO A 69 8.71 2.65 2.77
C PRO A 69 7.25 2.24 2.55
N LEU A 70 6.93 0.94 2.63
CA LEU A 70 5.55 0.46 2.54
C LEU A 70 4.72 0.92 3.74
N VAL A 71 5.29 0.94 4.94
CA VAL A 71 4.62 1.45 6.14
C VAL A 71 4.32 2.94 6.00
N GLU A 72 5.26 3.72 5.48
CA GLU A 72 5.11 5.16 5.27
C GLU A 72 3.99 5.49 4.29
N VAL A 73 3.96 4.82 3.13
CA VAL A 73 2.88 4.97 2.13
C VAL A 73 1.52 4.68 2.75
N ASN A 74 1.35 3.52 3.40
CA ASN A 74 0.06 3.17 4.02
C ASN A 74 -0.33 4.15 5.13
N THR A 75 0.65 4.67 5.88
CA THR A 75 0.40 5.66 6.94
C THR A 75 -0.02 7.02 6.37
N ALA A 76 0.62 7.47 5.29
CA ALA A 76 0.28 8.72 4.62
C ALA A 76 -1.14 8.68 4.05
N ILE A 77 -1.53 7.57 3.41
CA ILE A 77 -2.90 7.36 2.92
C ILE A 77 -3.91 7.40 4.06
N LEU A 78 -3.69 6.64 5.13
CA LEU A 78 -4.59 6.64 6.29
C LEU A 78 -4.73 8.02 6.95
N ARG A 79 -3.67 8.83 6.94
CA ARG A 79 -3.72 10.21 7.43
C ARG A 79 -4.58 11.08 6.52
N GLY A 80 -4.35 11.03 5.20
CA GLY A 80 -5.15 11.78 4.23
C GLY A 80 -6.65 11.48 4.33
N LEU A 81 -7.01 10.19 4.41
CA LEU A 81 -8.41 9.76 4.54
C LEU A 81 -9.07 10.26 5.84
N LYS A 82 -8.33 10.29 6.95
CA LYS A 82 -8.84 10.83 8.22
C LYS A 82 -9.03 12.34 8.17
N THR A 83 -8.16 13.05 7.47
CA THR A 83 -8.29 14.50 7.31
C THR A 83 -9.50 14.85 6.45
N GLU A 84 -9.73 14.15 5.33
CA GLU A 84 -10.94 14.35 4.50
C GLU A 84 -12.23 14.00 5.25
N GLY A 85 -12.26 12.88 5.97
CA GLY A 85 -13.44 12.47 6.76
C GLY A 85 -13.73 13.34 7.99
N ALA A 86 -12.78 14.19 8.41
CA ALA A 86 -12.99 15.17 9.48
C ALA A 86 -13.37 16.57 8.96
N MET A 87 -13.29 16.80 7.65
CA MET A 87 -13.69 18.04 6.98
C MET A 87 -15.06 17.92 6.26
N GLN A 88 -15.76 16.79 6.45
CA GLN A 88 -17.16 16.57 6.06
C GLN A 88 -18.05 16.59 7.31
#